data_AF-A0A377JUB9-F1
#
_entry.id   AF-A0A377JUB9-F1
#
_cell.length_a   1.000
_cell.length_b   1.000
_cell.length_c   1.000
_cell.angle_alpha   90.00
_cell.angle_beta   90.00
_cell.angle_gamma   90.00
#
_symmetry.space_group_name_H-M   'P 1'
#
loop_
_entity.id
_entity.type
_entity.pdbx_description
1 polymer ?
#
loop_
_entity_poly.entity_id
_entity_poly.type
_entity_poly.pdbx_seq_one_letter_code
_entity_poly.pdbx_strand_id
1 'polypeptide(L)'
;MKLFEFLIALSLMLMLFSFPSIKANHSLESAYKSLATHIRATQLTALSDDVVLTQLESARDLLKFYPSINALALMQQHHNAMWQIQFHLGRIYTTFSYSIYADTPRHAINTNFDSRPMAGDMILKNMDRKCLSAYNNTNTAQECKNNAQAEVRLGEYFGIEQMFLESDRFCKENGGGRIYFDRLGVPYCGKIPTPLQQPFKITLQKGKYTKSLCVMPKSGVVKEC
;
A
#
# COMPACT_ATOMS: atom_id res chain seq x y z
N MET A 1 -23.33 -42.52 -41.28
CA MET A 1 -22.08 -41.84 -40.87
C MET A 1 -22.31 -40.41 -40.38
N LYS A 2 -22.96 -39.51 -41.13
CA LYS A 2 -23.10 -38.09 -40.73
C LYS A 2 -23.86 -37.82 -39.42
N LEU A 3 -24.82 -38.67 -39.04
CA LEU A 3 -25.63 -38.48 -37.84
C LEU A 3 -24.86 -38.78 -36.54
N PHE A 4 -23.94 -39.74 -36.60
CA PHE A 4 -23.08 -40.13 -35.47
C PHE A 4 -22.01 -39.06 -35.21
N GLU A 5 -21.40 -38.52 -36.27
CA GLU A 5 -20.47 -37.40 -36.18
C GLU A 5 -21.14 -36.15 -35.58
N PHE A 6 -22.41 -35.89 -35.93
CA PHE A 6 -23.17 -34.76 -35.39
C PHE A 6 -23.42 -34.91 -33.88
N LEU A 7 -23.74 -36.13 -33.41
CA LEU A 7 -23.94 -36.42 -31.99
C LEU A 7 -22.66 -36.24 -31.18
N ILE A 8 -21.52 -36.68 -31.72
CA ILE A 8 -20.20 -36.48 -31.08
C ILE A 8 -19.83 -34.99 -31.03
N ALA A 9 -20.05 -34.25 -32.11
CA ALA A 9 -19.78 -32.81 -32.15
C ALA A 9 -20.64 -32.06 -31.12
N LEU A 10 -21.92 -32.43 -31.00
CA LEU A 10 -22.85 -31.82 -30.04
C LEU A 10 -22.45 -32.15 -28.59
N SER A 11 -22.03 -33.39 -28.30
CA SER A 11 -21.60 -33.78 -26.95
C SER A 11 -20.32 -33.06 -26.54
N LEU A 12 -19.37 -32.88 -27.47
CA LEU A 12 -18.14 -32.12 -27.23
C LEU A 12 -18.45 -30.63 -26.98
N MET A 13 -19.38 -30.04 -27.73
CA MET A 13 -19.82 -28.66 -27.51
C MET A 13 -20.45 -28.50 -26.12
N LEU A 14 -21.35 -29.41 -25.74
CA LEU A 14 -22.00 -29.39 -24.43
C LEU A 14 -20.99 -29.57 -23.28
N MET A 15 -19.97 -30.41 -23.46
CA MET A 15 -18.87 -30.55 -22.48
C MET A 15 -18.06 -29.26 -22.32
N LEU A 16 -17.79 -28.54 -23.41
CA LEU A 16 -17.06 -27.26 -23.35
C LEU A 16 -17.87 -26.15 -22.66
N PHE A 17 -19.20 -26.17 -22.76
CA PHE A 17 -20.08 -25.19 -22.11
C PHE A 17 -20.58 -25.59 -20.72
N SER A 18 -20.33 -26.82 -20.27
CA SER A 18 -20.72 -27.28 -18.92
C SER A 18 -19.63 -27.04 -17.87
N PHE A 19 -18.45 -26.55 -18.27
CA PHE A 19 -17.54 -25.95 -17.29
C PHE A 19 -18.18 -24.68 -16.75
N PRO A 20 -18.46 -24.60 -15.44
CA PRO A 20 -18.89 -23.35 -14.85
C PRO A 20 -17.80 -22.31 -15.16
N SER A 21 -18.18 -21.22 -15.82
CA SER A 21 -17.33 -20.04 -15.89
C SER A 21 -16.89 -19.76 -14.46
N ILE A 22 -15.60 -19.93 -14.18
CA ILE A 22 -15.00 -19.55 -12.90
C ILE A 22 -15.09 -18.02 -12.86
N LYS A 23 -16.27 -17.50 -12.52
CA LYS A 23 -16.53 -16.11 -12.17
C LYS A 23 -16.09 -15.84 -10.73
N ALA A 24 -15.19 -16.65 -10.19
CA ALA A 24 -14.39 -16.22 -9.06
C ALA A 24 -13.54 -15.08 -9.60
N ASN A 25 -13.76 -13.88 -9.08
CA ASN A 25 -13.02 -12.69 -9.48
C ASN A 25 -11.59 -12.82 -8.93
N HIS A 26 -10.80 -13.72 -9.51
CA HIS A 26 -9.47 -14.11 -9.03
C HIS A 26 -8.56 -12.91 -8.87
N SER A 27 -8.72 -11.88 -9.71
CA SER A 27 -7.95 -10.65 -9.56
C SER A 27 -8.40 -9.80 -8.37
N LEU A 28 -9.68 -9.79 -7.98
CA LEU A 28 -10.14 -9.14 -6.75
C LEU A 28 -9.56 -9.86 -5.52
N GLU A 29 -9.58 -11.20 -5.53
CA GLU A 29 -8.98 -12.00 -4.45
C GLU A 29 -7.45 -11.80 -4.39
N SER A 30 -6.79 -11.72 -5.54
CA SER A 30 -5.35 -11.45 -5.63
C SER A 30 -5.00 -10.04 -5.14
N ALA A 31 -5.79 -9.03 -5.52
CA ALA A 31 -5.66 -7.66 -5.04
C ALA A 31 -5.84 -7.58 -3.52
N TYR A 32 -6.85 -8.26 -2.98
CA TYR A 32 -7.12 -8.36 -1.55
C TYR A 32 -5.93 -8.99 -0.80
N LYS A 33 -5.42 -10.13 -1.27
CA LYS A 33 -4.26 -10.82 -0.66
C LYS A 33 -2.98 -9.99 -0.76
N SER A 34 -2.73 -9.35 -1.89
CA SER A 34 -1.58 -8.47 -2.11
C SER A 34 -1.62 -7.29 -1.14
N LEU A 35 -2.77 -6.60 -1.05
CA LEU A 35 -2.98 -5.52 -0.10
C LEU A 35 -2.78 -5.99 1.36
N ALA A 36 -3.39 -7.10 1.76
CA ALA A 36 -3.24 -7.64 3.10
C ALA A 36 -1.78 -7.97 3.44
N THR A 37 -1.04 -8.53 2.47
CA THR A 37 0.38 -8.84 2.62
C THR A 37 1.21 -7.56 2.80
N HIS A 38 0.94 -6.52 2.01
CA HIS A 38 1.65 -5.26 2.08
C HIS A 38 1.35 -4.45 3.35
N ILE A 39 0.11 -4.47 3.87
CA ILE A 39 -0.18 -3.87 5.19
C ILE A 39 0.60 -4.61 6.29
N ARG A 40 0.61 -5.95 6.28
CA ARG A 40 1.40 -6.73 7.24
C ARG A 40 2.90 -6.46 7.10
N ALA A 41 3.41 -6.35 5.88
CA ALA A 41 4.80 -5.98 5.63
C ALA A 41 5.12 -4.58 6.19
N THR A 42 4.20 -3.62 6.07
CA THR A 42 4.35 -2.29 6.67
C THR A 42 4.44 -2.37 8.19
N GLN A 43 3.54 -3.15 8.83
CA GLN A 43 3.57 -3.36 10.28
C GLN A 43 4.87 -4.05 10.73
N LEU A 44 5.29 -5.11 10.05
CA LEU A 44 6.54 -5.81 10.35
C LEU A 44 7.75 -4.90 10.16
N THR A 45 7.75 -4.05 9.13
CA THR A 45 8.81 -3.08 8.92
C THR A 45 8.89 -2.12 10.10
N ALA A 46 7.75 -1.57 10.56
CA ALA A 46 7.70 -0.70 11.74
C ALA A 46 8.20 -1.37 13.02
N LEU A 47 7.88 -2.66 13.21
CA LEU A 47 8.34 -3.48 14.34
C LEU A 47 9.86 -3.75 14.29
N SER A 48 10.41 -3.93 13.08
CA SER A 48 11.84 -4.17 12.88
C SER A 48 12.66 -2.89 12.77
N ASP A 49 12.02 -1.74 12.65
CA ASP A 49 12.71 -0.49 12.38
C ASP A 49 13.45 0.02 13.62
N ASP A 50 14.77 0.03 13.49
CA ASP A 50 15.74 0.52 14.45
C ASP A 50 16.41 1.83 14.01
N VAL A 51 15.87 2.52 12.99
CA VAL A 51 16.32 3.85 12.51
C VAL A 51 16.00 4.97 13.54
N VAL A 52 16.10 4.67 14.83
CA VAL A 52 16.29 5.68 15.86
C VAL A 52 17.75 6.08 15.85
N LEU A 53 18.03 7.19 15.16
CA LEU A 53 19.34 7.84 15.22
C LEU A 53 19.55 8.38 16.65
N THR A 54 20.52 7.84 17.38
CA THR A 54 20.95 8.39 18.68
C THR A 54 22.13 9.34 18.54
N GLN A 55 22.87 9.24 17.43
CA GLN A 55 24.04 10.03 17.06
C GLN A 55 23.96 10.37 15.57
N LEU A 56 24.45 11.55 15.16
CA LEU A 56 24.42 11.99 13.77
C LEU A 56 25.31 11.12 12.88
N GLU A 57 26.40 10.62 13.43
CA GLU A 57 27.35 9.74 12.76
C GLU A 57 26.70 8.45 12.27
N SER A 58 25.69 7.96 13.01
CA SER A 58 24.89 6.77 12.64
C SER A 58 24.06 6.98 11.38
N ALA A 59 23.85 8.23 10.93
CA ALA A 59 23.10 8.53 9.71
C ALA A 59 23.94 8.36 8.44
N ARG A 60 25.26 8.12 8.52
CA ARG A 60 26.15 8.09 7.36
C ARG A 60 25.68 7.12 6.27
N ASP A 61 25.30 5.90 6.66
CA ASP A 61 24.84 4.88 5.71
C ASP A 61 23.45 5.23 5.15
N LEU A 62 22.55 5.76 5.98
CA LEU A 62 21.23 6.24 5.55
C LEU A 62 21.36 7.33 4.48
N LEU A 63 22.21 8.34 4.73
CA LEU A 63 22.42 9.47 3.83
C LEU A 63 23.09 9.08 2.50
N LYS A 64 23.78 7.94 2.45
CA LYS A 64 24.31 7.39 1.18
C LYS A 64 23.19 7.00 0.22
N PHE A 65 22.07 6.51 0.75
CA PHE A 65 20.90 6.10 -0.04
C PHE A 65 19.87 7.23 -0.16
N TYR A 66 19.71 8.03 0.88
CA TYR A 66 18.72 9.11 0.97
C TYR A 66 19.39 10.46 1.31
N PRO A 67 20.13 11.06 0.36
CA PRO A 67 20.97 12.23 0.63
C PRO A 67 20.20 13.51 0.96
N SER A 68 18.89 13.56 0.69
CA SER A 68 18.05 14.71 1.00
C SER A 68 17.50 14.70 2.43
N ILE A 69 17.69 13.61 3.19
CA ILE A 69 17.28 13.52 4.59
C ILE A 69 18.08 14.50 5.44
N ASN A 70 17.38 15.29 6.24
CA ASN A 70 17.96 16.08 7.32
C ASN A 70 18.13 15.20 8.57
N ALA A 71 19.31 14.62 8.73
CA ALA A 71 19.61 13.68 9.82
C ALA A 71 19.40 14.28 11.23
N LEU A 72 19.68 15.57 11.42
CA LEU A 72 19.46 16.25 12.70
C LEU A 72 17.97 16.36 13.02
N ALA A 73 17.16 16.76 12.05
CA ALA A 73 15.71 16.80 12.21
C ALA A 73 15.14 15.38 12.41
N LEU A 74 15.64 14.38 11.69
CA LEU A 74 15.22 12.98 11.85
C LEU A 74 15.52 12.47 13.26
N MET A 75 16.71 12.76 13.81
CA MET A 75 17.07 12.42 15.18
C MET A 75 16.12 13.08 16.20
N GLN A 76 15.86 14.39 16.05
CA GLN A 76 15.00 15.15 16.97
C GLN A 76 13.51 14.80 16.85
N GLN A 77 13.06 14.40 15.66
CA GLN A 77 11.64 14.23 15.31
C GLN A 77 11.35 12.82 14.78
N HIS A 78 12.13 11.82 15.22
CA HIS A 78 12.03 10.43 14.73
C HIS A 78 10.62 9.84 14.91
N HIS A 79 9.88 10.27 15.93
CA HIS A 79 8.50 9.85 16.19
C HIS A 79 7.53 10.24 15.06
N ASN A 80 7.88 11.21 14.20
CA ASN A 80 7.08 11.60 13.04
C ASN A 80 7.39 10.76 11.80
N ALA A 81 8.53 10.07 11.76
CA ALA A 81 8.97 9.24 10.64
C ALA A 81 8.46 7.79 10.77
N MET A 82 7.17 7.61 11.04
CA MET A 82 6.56 6.28 11.14
C MET A 82 6.38 5.65 9.75
N TRP A 83 6.61 4.34 9.67
CA TRP A 83 6.21 3.57 8.48
C TRP A 83 4.70 3.61 8.31
N GLN A 84 4.28 3.92 7.10
CA GLN A 84 2.88 4.10 6.75
C GLN A 84 2.55 3.48 5.41
N ILE A 85 1.29 3.09 5.27
CA ILE A 85 0.65 2.83 3.99
C ILE A 85 -0.34 3.95 3.70
N GLN A 86 -0.10 4.68 2.61
CA GLN A 86 -0.95 5.76 2.12
C GLN A 86 -1.74 5.29 0.91
N PHE A 87 -3.06 5.42 0.98
CA PHE A 87 -4.01 5.08 -0.07
C PHE A 87 -4.31 6.29 -0.95
N HIS A 88 -4.34 6.07 -2.27
CA HIS A 88 -4.68 7.07 -3.28
C HIS A 88 -5.99 6.66 -3.97
N LEU A 89 -7.06 7.42 -3.72
CA LEU A 89 -8.39 7.14 -4.29
C LEU A 89 -8.67 7.91 -5.59
N GLY A 90 -7.91 8.98 -5.83
CA GLY A 90 -8.03 9.84 -7.03
C GLY A 90 -7.23 9.34 -8.23
N ARG A 91 -7.29 10.06 -9.36
CA ARG A 91 -6.70 9.67 -10.67
C ARG A 91 -5.48 10.49 -11.12
N ILE A 92 -4.90 11.34 -10.26
CA ILE A 92 -3.87 12.30 -10.72
C ILE A 92 -2.64 11.59 -11.30
N TYR A 93 -2.24 10.45 -10.73
CA TYR A 93 -1.06 9.70 -11.18
C TYR A 93 -1.28 8.20 -11.32
N THR A 94 -2.20 7.62 -10.53
CA THR A 94 -2.60 6.21 -10.55
C THR A 94 -4.03 6.09 -10.02
N THR A 95 -4.72 4.99 -10.28
CA THR A 95 -6.13 4.77 -9.92
C THR A 95 -6.24 3.68 -8.85
N PHE A 96 -6.85 4.00 -7.71
CA PHE A 96 -7.00 3.08 -6.57
C PHE A 96 -5.70 2.36 -6.24
N SER A 97 -4.76 3.07 -5.65
CA SER A 97 -3.40 2.58 -5.42
C SER A 97 -2.94 2.89 -4.00
N TYR A 98 -1.74 2.47 -3.66
CA TYR A 98 -1.11 2.84 -2.40
C TYR A 98 0.41 2.95 -2.51
N SER A 99 1.00 3.60 -1.51
CA SER A 99 2.44 3.69 -1.32
C SER A 99 2.81 3.37 0.11
N ILE A 100 3.95 2.69 0.30
CA ILE A 100 4.49 2.31 1.60
C ILE A 100 5.84 2.98 1.80
N TYR A 101 5.94 3.84 2.80
CA TYR A 101 7.12 4.66 3.04
C TYR A 101 7.16 5.16 4.48
N ALA A 102 8.32 5.64 4.91
CA ALA A 102 8.45 6.52 6.07
C ALA A 102 8.64 7.96 5.56
N ASP A 103 7.82 8.90 6.03
CA ASP A 103 7.97 10.33 5.70
C ASP A 103 9.16 10.86 6.49
N THR A 104 10.19 11.31 5.79
CA THR A 104 11.47 11.69 6.40
C THR A 104 11.66 13.19 6.28
N PRO A 105 12.28 13.83 7.29
CA PRO A 105 12.50 15.25 7.24
C PRO A 105 13.56 15.57 6.19
N ARG A 106 13.29 16.55 5.33
CA ARG A 106 14.25 17.04 4.34
C ARG A 106 14.81 18.41 4.69
N HIS A 107 15.87 18.82 4.02
CA HIS A 107 16.34 20.21 4.04
C HIS A 107 15.38 21.11 3.26
N ALA A 108 14.30 21.58 3.91
CA ALA A 108 13.34 22.52 3.33
C ALA A 108 13.04 23.66 4.30
N ILE A 109 12.71 24.83 3.75
CA ILE A 109 12.43 26.04 4.54
C ILE A 109 11.03 25.94 5.19
N ASN A 110 10.08 25.27 4.53
CA ASN A 110 8.66 25.38 4.87
C ASN A 110 8.00 24.03 5.22
N THR A 111 8.41 22.94 4.58
CA THR A 111 7.84 21.59 4.79
C THR A 111 8.93 20.55 4.95
N ASN A 112 9.22 20.23 6.22
CA ASN A 112 10.16 19.17 6.58
C ASN A 112 9.58 17.79 6.25
N PHE A 113 8.29 17.57 6.54
CA PHE A 113 7.54 16.35 6.21
C PHE A 113 6.46 16.68 5.19
N ASP A 114 6.47 15.98 4.06
CA ASP A 114 5.61 16.30 2.91
C ASP A 114 4.31 15.50 2.86
N SER A 115 4.19 14.48 3.71
CA SER A 115 3.03 13.59 3.75
C SER A 115 2.75 12.90 2.41
N ARG A 116 3.79 12.69 1.61
CA ARG A 116 3.80 12.06 0.28
C ARG A 116 5.16 11.38 0.08
N PRO A 117 5.25 10.24 -0.62
CA PRO A 117 6.51 9.52 -0.83
C PRO A 117 7.38 10.23 -1.89
N MET A 118 8.17 11.19 -1.42
CA MET A 118 9.04 12.06 -2.19
C MET A 118 10.47 11.48 -2.30
N ALA A 119 11.37 12.20 -2.97
CA ALA A 119 12.75 11.75 -3.21
C ALA A 119 13.60 11.54 -1.94
N GLY A 120 13.23 12.14 -0.82
CA GLY A 120 13.91 11.93 0.46
C GLY A 120 13.40 10.77 1.27
N ASP A 121 12.22 10.24 0.94
CA ASP A 121 11.55 9.28 1.79
C ASP A 121 12.08 7.87 1.59
N MET A 122 12.11 7.15 2.71
CA MET A 122 12.41 5.74 2.71
C MET A 122 11.20 4.98 2.19
N ILE A 123 11.28 4.43 0.99
CA ILE A 123 10.19 3.67 0.36
C ILE A 123 10.45 2.18 0.57
N LEU A 124 9.43 1.45 1.03
CA LEU A 124 9.55 0.02 1.27
C LEU A 124 9.75 -0.71 -0.06
N LYS A 125 10.62 -1.73 -0.05
CA LYS A 125 10.93 -2.53 -1.23
C LYS A 125 10.55 -3.99 -0.98
N ASN A 126 10.13 -4.68 -2.03
CA ASN A 126 9.97 -6.13 -1.98
C ASN A 126 11.34 -6.84 -2.07
N MET A 127 11.32 -8.18 -2.04
CA MET A 127 12.52 -9.01 -2.14
C MET A 127 13.32 -8.79 -3.44
N ASP A 128 12.64 -8.44 -4.53
CA ASP A 128 13.25 -8.13 -5.83
C ASP A 128 13.76 -6.67 -5.90
N ARG A 129 13.77 -5.96 -4.78
CA ARG A 129 14.13 -4.54 -4.65
C ARG A 129 13.22 -3.60 -5.48
N LYS A 130 12.00 -4.01 -5.79
CA LYS A 130 10.96 -3.17 -6.39
C LYS A 130 10.31 -2.31 -5.32
N CYS A 131 10.15 -1.03 -5.61
CA CYS A 131 9.57 -0.07 -4.67
C CYS A 131 8.05 -0.21 -4.58
N LEU A 132 7.52 -0.30 -3.37
CA LEU A 132 6.09 -0.38 -3.09
C LEU A 132 5.47 1.03 -3.06
N SER A 133 5.54 1.77 -4.16
CA SER A 133 4.99 3.12 -4.27
C SER A 133 4.31 3.40 -5.61
N ALA A 134 3.07 3.87 -5.56
CA ALA A 134 2.26 4.24 -6.72
C ALA A 134 2.17 5.76 -6.98
N TYR A 135 2.89 6.60 -6.22
CA TYR A 135 2.68 8.05 -6.22
C TYR A 135 3.05 8.72 -7.54
N ASN A 136 4.34 8.86 -7.86
CA ASN A 136 4.79 9.35 -9.16
C ASN A 136 6.23 8.89 -9.43
N ASN A 137 6.65 9.01 -10.69
CA ASN A 137 7.99 8.60 -11.12
C ASN A 137 9.01 9.75 -11.11
N THR A 138 8.54 10.99 -11.06
CA THR A 138 9.38 12.18 -11.23
C THR A 138 10.03 12.61 -9.91
N ASN A 139 9.25 12.64 -8.83
CA ASN A 139 9.62 13.20 -7.53
C ASN A 139 9.77 12.11 -6.45
N THR A 140 10.07 10.87 -6.84
CA THR A 140 10.31 9.73 -5.92
C THR A 140 11.80 9.49 -5.70
N ALA A 141 12.14 8.62 -4.74
CA ALA A 141 13.53 8.23 -4.45
C ALA A 141 14.21 7.70 -5.73
N GLN A 142 15.50 7.99 -5.89
CA GLN A 142 16.21 7.73 -7.15
C GLN A 142 16.14 6.25 -7.55
N GLU A 143 16.28 5.32 -6.59
CA GLU A 143 16.14 3.88 -6.83
C GLU A 143 14.72 3.40 -7.18
N CYS A 144 13.71 4.24 -6.98
CA CYS A 144 12.31 3.91 -7.25
C CYS A 144 11.84 4.41 -8.61
N LYS A 145 12.63 5.27 -9.28
CA LYS A 145 12.36 5.70 -10.64
C LYS A 145 12.36 4.50 -11.59
N ASN A 146 11.26 4.30 -12.29
CA ASN A 146 10.98 3.17 -13.19
C ASN A 146 11.10 1.79 -12.54
N ASN A 147 11.00 1.73 -11.20
CA ASN A 147 11.24 0.50 -10.42
C ASN A 147 10.12 0.23 -9.40
N ALA A 148 8.95 0.82 -9.62
CA ALA A 148 7.77 0.58 -8.79
C ALA A 148 7.18 -0.82 -9.07
N GLN A 149 6.74 -1.50 -8.01
CA GLN A 149 5.98 -2.75 -8.10
C GLN A 149 4.60 -2.47 -8.70
N ALA A 150 4.18 -3.25 -9.70
CA ALA A 150 2.95 -2.96 -10.42
C ALA A 150 1.69 -3.20 -9.57
N GLU A 151 1.73 -4.18 -8.66
CA GLU A 151 0.63 -4.61 -7.82
C GLU A 151 0.17 -3.55 -6.80
N VAL A 152 0.96 -2.50 -6.56
CA VAL A 152 0.51 -1.38 -5.71
C VAL A 152 -0.47 -0.44 -6.43
N ARG A 153 -0.62 -0.60 -7.75
CA ARG A 153 -1.58 0.10 -8.61
C ARG A 153 -2.79 -0.80 -8.85
N LEU A 154 -3.68 -0.91 -7.86
CA LEU A 154 -4.73 -1.93 -7.86
C LEU A 154 -5.71 -1.75 -9.02
N GLY A 155 -6.03 -0.50 -9.38
CA GLY A 155 -6.88 -0.20 -10.53
C GLY A 155 -6.26 -0.67 -11.83
N GLU A 156 -5.00 -0.32 -12.08
CA GLU A 156 -4.30 -0.65 -13.33
C GLU A 156 -3.95 -2.13 -13.44
N TYR A 157 -3.43 -2.74 -12.38
CA TYR A 157 -2.91 -4.11 -12.43
C TYR A 157 -4.00 -5.17 -12.25
N PHE A 158 -4.92 -4.97 -11.31
CA PHE A 158 -5.97 -5.94 -11.00
C PHE A 158 -7.35 -5.56 -11.57
N GLY A 159 -7.51 -4.36 -12.13
CA GLY A 159 -8.80 -3.87 -12.61
C GLY A 159 -9.76 -3.56 -11.47
N ILE A 160 -9.26 -3.11 -10.31
CA ILE A 160 -10.11 -2.64 -9.21
C ILE A 160 -10.82 -1.35 -9.64
N GLU A 161 -12.13 -1.31 -9.48
CA GLU A 161 -12.97 -0.23 -9.99
C GLU A 161 -13.28 0.82 -8.94
N GLN A 162 -13.30 0.44 -7.66
CA GLN A 162 -13.50 1.34 -6.53
C GLN A 162 -12.73 0.84 -5.30
N MET A 163 -12.26 1.79 -4.50
CA MET A 163 -11.71 1.55 -3.16
C MET A 163 -12.39 2.49 -2.18
N PHE A 164 -12.84 1.96 -1.05
CA PHE A 164 -13.47 2.72 0.01
C PHE A 164 -12.68 2.57 1.31
N LEU A 165 -12.54 3.67 2.04
CA LEU A 165 -11.88 3.73 3.34
C LEU A 165 -12.90 4.17 4.38
N GLU A 166 -13.15 3.31 5.36
CA GLU A 166 -14.05 3.57 6.48
C GLU A 166 -13.23 3.47 7.77
N SER A 167 -13.20 4.54 8.58
CA SER A 167 -12.45 4.58 9.84
C SER A 167 -12.94 5.74 10.72
N ASP A 168 -12.22 6.00 11.81
CA ASP A 168 -12.39 7.16 12.66
C ASP A 168 -12.40 8.47 11.86
N ARG A 169 -13.18 9.46 12.32
CA ARG A 169 -13.38 10.74 11.60
C ARG A 169 -12.07 11.50 11.37
N PHE A 170 -11.12 11.40 12.30
CA PHE A 170 -9.82 12.08 12.20
C PHE A 170 -8.88 11.42 11.17
N CYS A 171 -9.19 10.21 10.69
CA CYS A 171 -8.43 9.55 9.62
C CYS A 171 -8.73 10.11 8.23
N LYS A 172 -9.78 10.92 8.07
CA LYS A 172 -10.24 11.39 6.76
C LYS A 172 -9.24 12.37 6.14
N GLU A 173 -8.79 12.06 4.94
CA GLU A 173 -7.89 12.91 4.16
C GLU A 173 -8.47 13.19 2.77
N ASN A 174 -8.09 14.34 2.19
CA ASN A 174 -8.51 14.67 0.84
C ASN A 174 -7.83 13.74 -0.17
N GLY A 175 -8.64 12.96 -0.90
CA GLY A 175 -8.17 12.09 -1.98
C GLY A 175 -7.61 10.73 -1.52
N GLY A 176 -7.78 10.37 -0.23
CA GLY A 176 -7.22 9.14 0.30
C GLY A 176 -7.37 8.97 1.80
N GLY A 177 -6.39 8.27 2.37
CA GLY A 177 -6.23 8.04 3.79
C GLY A 177 -4.96 7.25 4.01
N ARG A 178 -4.52 7.14 5.26
CA ARG A 178 -3.32 6.35 5.56
C ARG A 178 -3.37 5.71 6.93
N ILE A 179 -2.56 4.67 7.07
CA ILE A 179 -2.36 3.96 8.33
C ILE A 179 -0.86 4.00 8.60
N TYR A 180 -0.49 4.50 9.76
CA TYR A 180 0.88 4.41 10.30
C TYR A 180 0.93 3.24 11.28
N PHE A 181 2.12 2.67 11.46
CA PHE A 181 2.39 1.75 12.54
C PHE A 181 3.52 2.30 13.39
N ASP A 182 3.33 2.29 14.71
CA ASP A 182 4.41 2.57 15.63
C ASP A 182 5.35 1.35 15.78
N ARG A 183 6.38 1.50 16.62
CA ARG A 183 7.40 0.47 16.88
C ARG A 183 6.86 -0.75 17.64
N LEU A 184 5.61 -0.70 18.11
CA LEU A 184 4.90 -1.81 18.74
C LEU A 184 3.85 -2.42 17.79
N GLY A 185 3.77 -1.94 16.55
CA GLY A 185 2.80 -2.38 15.56
C GLY A 185 1.38 -1.87 15.83
N VAL A 186 1.22 -0.87 16.70
CA VAL A 186 -0.07 -0.21 16.97
C VAL A 186 -0.39 0.71 15.80
N PRO A 187 -1.61 0.64 15.25
CA PRO A 187 -1.97 1.45 14.10
C PRO A 187 -2.48 2.85 14.50
N TYR A 188 -2.02 3.84 13.75
CA TYR A 188 -2.42 5.25 13.84
C TYR A 188 -2.94 5.71 12.47
N CYS A 189 -3.65 6.83 12.42
CA CYS A 189 -4.08 7.43 11.14
C CYS A 189 -4.16 8.96 11.24
N GLY A 190 -4.47 9.59 10.10
CA GLY A 190 -4.71 11.02 9.98
C GLY A 190 -3.43 11.83 9.84
N LYS A 191 -3.56 13.10 9.41
CA LYS A 191 -2.40 13.98 9.16
C LYS A 191 -1.50 14.16 10.40
N ILE A 192 -2.11 14.16 11.58
CA ILE A 192 -1.42 14.07 12.87
C ILE A 192 -1.65 12.64 13.36
N PRO A 193 -0.61 11.79 13.43
CA PRO A 193 -0.76 10.40 13.82
C PRO A 193 -1.49 10.28 15.16
N THR A 194 -2.71 9.75 15.11
CA THR A 194 -3.56 9.50 16.29
C THR A 194 -3.91 8.02 16.31
N PRO A 195 -3.82 7.32 17.47
CA PRO A 195 -4.12 5.89 17.55
C PRO A 195 -5.53 5.59 17.06
N LEU A 196 -5.69 4.52 16.29
CA LEU A 196 -7.01 4.06 15.86
C LEU A 196 -7.86 3.68 17.08
N GLN A 197 -9.11 4.15 17.08
CA GLN A 197 -10.11 3.79 18.08
C GLN A 197 -11.10 2.76 17.52
N GLN A 198 -11.31 2.80 16.20
CA GLN A 198 -12.14 1.86 15.46
C GLN A 198 -11.33 1.13 14.38
N PRO A 199 -11.81 -0.01 13.87
CA PRO A 199 -11.15 -0.69 12.75
C PRO A 199 -11.06 0.22 11.54
N PHE A 200 -9.87 0.29 10.93
CA PHE A 200 -9.70 0.93 9.62
C PHE A 200 -10.05 -0.11 8.55
N LYS A 201 -11.20 0.06 7.90
CA LYS A 201 -11.73 -0.85 6.88
C LYS A 201 -11.41 -0.31 5.49
N ILE A 202 -10.77 -1.16 4.68
CA ILE A 202 -10.49 -0.95 3.27
C ILE A 202 -11.35 -1.91 2.46
N THR A 203 -12.24 -1.39 1.62
CA THR A 203 -13.09 -2.21 0.74
C THR A 203 -12.65 -2.04 -0.70
N LEU A 204 -12.32 -3.14 -1.36
CA LEU A 204 -12.04 -3.20 -2.79
C LEU A 204 -13.27 -3.68 -3.54
N GLN A 205 -13.61 -3.06 -4.66
CA GLN A 205 -14.74 -3.43 -5.51
C GLN A 205 -14.29 -3.68 -6.94
N LYS A 206 -14.87 -4.72 -7.55
CA LYS A 206 -14.76 -5.00 -8.98
C LYS A 206 -16.07 -5.61 -9.51
N GLY A 207 -16.78 -4.87 -10.36
CA GLY A 207 -18.14 -5.14 -10.75
C GLY A 207 -19.08 -5.16 -9.53
N LYS A 208 -19.82 -6.24 -9.37
CA LYS A 208 -20.73 -6.46 -8.23
C LYS A 208 -20.06 -7.08 -7.00
N TYR A 209 -18.78 -7.43 -7.08
CA TYR A 209 -18.08 -8.14 -6.02
C TYR A 209 -17.25 -7.18 -5.18
N THR A 210 -17.26 -7.39 -3.88
CA THR A 210 -16.48 -6.62 -2.91
C THR A 210 -15.69 -7.54 -1.99
N LYS A 211 -14.55 -7.05 -1.50
CA LYS A 211 -13.73 -7.68 -0.47
C LYS A 211 -13.25 -6.61 0.50
N SER A 212 -13.37 -6.85 1.80
CA SER A 212 -13.04 -5.87 2.84
C SER A 212 -11.96 -6.40 3.77
N LEU A 213 -11.00 -5.53 4.07
CA LEU A 213 -9.88 -5.79 4.96
C LEU A 213 -9.92 -4.80 6.12
N CYS A 214 -9.75 -5.28 7.34
CA CYS A 214 -9.78 -4.48 8.56
C CYS A 214 -8.42 -4.51 9.24
N VAL A 215 -7.91 -3.32 9.57
CA VAL A 215 -6.79 -3.14 10.50
C VAL A 215 -7.36 -2.82 11.88
N MET A 216 -7.17 -3.73 12.82
CA MET A 216 -7.78 -3.63 14.15
C MET A 216 -7.04 -2.61 15.03
N PRO A 217 -7.77 -1.80 15.83
CA PRO A 217 -7.15 -0.87 16.76
C PRO A 217 -6.33 -1.61 17.81
N LYS A 218 -5.32 -0.92 18.37
CA LYS A 218 -4.38 -1.43 19.40
C LYS A 218 -3.43 -2.56 18.95
N SER A 219 -3.94 -3.59 18.29
CA SER A 219 -3.11 -4.75 17.91
C SER A 219 -2.53 -4.67 16.51
N GLY A 220 -3.10 -3.83 15.63
CA GLY A 220 -2.72 -3.77 14.23
C GLY A 220 -3.05 -5.03 13.43
N VAL A 221 -3.78 -5.99 14.02
CA VAL A 221 -4.14 -7.25 13.36
C VAL A 221 -4.90 -6.97 12.07
N VAL A 222 -4.42 -7.57 10.99
CA VAL A 222 -4.97 -7.45 9.64
C VAL A 222 -5.79 -8.69 9.30
N LYS A 223 -7.12 -8.55 9.16
CA LYS A 223 -8.06 -9.64 8.89
C LYS A 223 -9.20 -9.23 7.96
N GLU A 224 -9.93 -10.21 7.44
CA GLU A 224 -11.19 -9.95 6.74
C GLU A 224 -12.18 -9.24 7.68
N CYS A 225 -12.86 -8.22 7.14
CA CYS A 225 -14.10 -7.72 7.71
C CYS A 225 -15.24 -8.56 7.12
#